data_AF-A0A142JTM7-F1
#
_entry.id   AF-A0A142JTM7-F1
#
_cell.length_a   1.000
_cell.length_b   1.000
_cell.length_c   1.000
_cell.angle_alpha   90.00
_cell.angle_beta   90.00
_cell.angle_gamma   90.00
#
_symmetry.space_group_name_H-M   'P 1'
#
loop_
_entity.id
_entity.type
_entity.pdbx_description
1 polymer ?
#
loop_
_entity_poly.entity_id
_entity_poly.type
_entity_poly.pdbx_seq_one_letter_code
_entity_poly.pdbx_strand_id
1 'polypeptide(L)'
;MRKAEYDAMQKKPDTAPTGTEDDIHRAMLQLIAKSRRFIYIESQFFVSDFGEEADFVTGSLSPAAKYINDLGGKDASKTAKQLGVLDDDAPVGITLDGFKPRLKVDDSKLLNPPTNRVCSALVTRITRAILDKDRPPFHVYITLPVHPEGSLLNASIAVQVYWTMQTIAFGSKSLLSGIRRALKARELREKKDPRYMRVIEDDRNREYESIPVSACFDYVTLLNLRNWTKLGERYVTEQIYVHSKLMIVDDLYALLGSANINDRSLLGERDSEIAVLVMDDDHRREDINGKGSQQPVRVFAHELRKKIWGKLFGLTAGGSKAANELRDAVLQPGKPDSWRMIQKRAEANAKAYEAAFKHVPRNWSPFEPNRPASILPNWDPLAQKSAGAGASGAPAYPQPAEDAFWQKPRHEPTGVKLLESVTGFITSLPIHWTRGENNRFPYPTALVAHNDEPHDSGERYAMQTQSSDDGGLAVFSTDDTARKEHA
;
A
#
# COMPACT_ATOMS: atom_id res chain seq x y z
N MET A 1 21.55 -24.76 -2.96
CA MET A 1 22.92 -24.50 -3.45
C MET A 1 23.77 -25.70 -3.06
N ARG A 2 24.49 -26.30 -4.01
CA ARG A 2 25.36 -27.46 -3.70
C ARG A 2 26.63 -26.95 -3.00
N LYS A 3 27.16 -27.67 -2.01
CA LYS A 3 28.33 -27.28 -1.21
C LYS A 3 29.53 -26.83 -2.08
N ALA A 4 29.74 -27.51 -3.20
CA ALA A 4 30.77 -27.17 -4.18
C ALA A 4 30.57 -25.79 -4.87
N GLU A 5 29.33 -25.32 -5.06
CA GLU A 5 29.05 -23.99 -5.62
C GLU A 5 29.41 -22.89 -4.60
N TYR A 6 29.11 -23.12 -3.31
CA TYR A 6 29.45 -22.21 -2.22
C TYR A 6 30.97 -22.10 -2.02
N ASP A 7 31.67 -23.25 -2.05
CA ASP A 7 33.14 -23.29 -1.94
C ASP A 7 33.82 -22.64 -3.15
N ALA A 8 33.22 -22.72 -4.36
CA ALA A 8 33.72 -22.01 -5.55
C ALA A 8 33.53 -20.49 -5.47
N MET A 9 32.49 -20.01 -4.78
CA MET A 9 32.24 -18.58 -4.53
C MET A 9 33.18 -17.98 -3.46
N GLN A 10 33.90 -18.80 -2.68
CA GLN A 10 34.92 -18.31 -1.72
C GLN A 10 36.16 -17.71 -2.39
N LYS A 11 36.31 -17.84 -3.72
CA LYS A 11 37.26 -16.99 -4.44
C LYS A 11 36.74 -15.56 -4.42
N LYS A 12 37.30 -14.76 -3.52
CA LYS A 12 37.11 -13.31 -3.48
C LYS A 12 37.20 -12.78 -4.92
N PRO A 13 36.15 -12.14 -5.47
CA PRO A 13 36.27 -11.53 -6.78
C PRO A 13 37.44 -10.54 -6.74
N ASP A 14 38.29 -10.55 -7.78
CA ASP A 14 39.50 -9.70 -7.86
C ASP A 14 39.16 -8.19 -7.86
N THR A 15 37.89 -7.84 -8.04
CA THR A 15 37.35 -6.48 -8.05
C THR A 15 36.13 -6.39 -7.14
N ALA A 16 36.09 -5.38 -6.27
CA ALA A 16 34.87 -5.03 -5.56
C ALA A 16 33.75 -4.70 -6.57
N PRO A 17 32.51 -5.15 -6.36
CA PRO A 17 31.40 -4.79 -7.23
C PRO A 17 31.24 -3.26 -7.27
N THR A 18 31.18 -2.72 -8.49
CA THR A 18 30.96 -1.28 -8.72
C THR A 18 29.61 -1.09 -9.40
N GLY A 19 28.62 -0.56 -8.67
CA GLY A 19 27.31 -0.22 -9.22
C GLY A 19 26.14 -0.51 -8.27
N THR A 20 24.98 0.02 -8.63
CA THR A 20 23.73 -0.15 -7.89
C THR A 20 22.94 -1.34 -8.46
N GLU A 21 22.53 -2.28 -7.61
CA GLU A 21 21.66 -3.39 -7.99
C GLU A 21 20.19 -3.03 -7.72
N ASP A 22 19.43 -2.74 -8.77
CA ASP A 22 18.00 -2.40 -8.71
C ASP A 22 17.12 -3.45 -9.42
N ASP A 23 17.55 -4.72 -9.42
CA ASP A 23 16.93 -5.78 -10.21
C ASP A 23 15.46 -6.05 -9.86
N ILE A 24 15.05 -5.80 -8.62
CA ILE A 24 13.64 -5.89 -8.22
C ILE A 24 12.80 -4.86 -9.00
N HIS A 25 13.26 -3.62 -9.08
CA HIS A 25 12.61 -2.56 -9.85
C HIS A 25 12.61 -2.89 -11.34
N ARG A 26 13.76 -3.30 -11.90
CA ARG A 26 13.85 -3.72 -13.31
C ARG A 26 12.89 -4.87 -13.63
N ALA A 27 12.77 -5.87 -12.76
CA ALA A 27 11.84 -6.98 -12.90
C ALA A 27 10.38 -6.50 -12.88
N MET A 28 10.00 -5.64 -11.93
CA MET A 28 8.64 -5.04 -11.89
C MET A 28 8.32 -4.32 -13.21
N LEU A 29 9.22 -3.46 -13.71
CA LEU A 29 9.00 -2.71 -14.95
C LEU A 29 8.83 -3.65 -16.16
N GLN A 30 9.64 -4.71 -16.26
CA GLN A 30 9.53 -5.69 -17.34
C GLN A 30 8.22 -6.49 -17.27
N LEU A 31 7.82 -6.93 -16.09
CA LEU A 31 6.55 -7.64 -15.87
C LEU A 31 5.35 -6.77 -16.26
N ILE A 32 5.32 -5.52 -15.83
CA ILE A 32 4.28 -4.56 -16.21
C ILE A 32 4.24 -4.38 -17.73
N ALA A 33 5.39 -4.12 -18.35
CA ALA A 33 5.48 -3.85 -19.79
C ALA A 33 5.04 -5.04 -20.67
N LYS A 34 5.30 -6.28 -20.21
CA LYS A 34 5.00 -7.53 -20.94
C LYS A 34 3.64 -8.14 -20.60
N SER A 35 2.96 -7.67 -19.55
CA SER A 35 1.63 -8.13 -19.16
C SER A 35 0.63 -8.04 -20.31
N ARG A 36 -0.36 -8.93 -20.36
CA ARG A 36 -1.31 -9.06 -21.47
C ARG A 36 -2.77 -8.91 -21.05
N ARG A 37 -3.13 -9.36 -19.85
CA ARG A 37 -4.52 -9.53 -19.40
C ARG A 37 -4.76 -8.79 -18.08
N PHE A 38 -3.96 -9.05 -17.05
CA PHE A 38 -4.10 -8.34 -15.79
C PHE A 38 -2.82 -8.32 -14.96
N ILE A 39 -2.79 -7.39 -14.02
CA ILE A 39 -1.78 -7.29 -12.97
C ILE A 39 -2.50 -7.22 -11.63
N TYR A 40 -2.09 -8.04 -10.65
CA TYR A 40 -2.56 -7.99 -9.27
C TYR A 40 -1.40 -7.55 -8.36
N ILE A 41 -1.60 -6.49 -7.59
CA ILE A 41 -0.60 -5.91 -6.68
C ILE A 41 -1.16 -5.88 -5.26
N GLU A 42 -0.42 -6.44 -4.31
CA GLU A 42 -0.56 -6.10 -2.89
C GLU A 42 0.74 -5.44 -2.43
N SER A 43 0.66 -4.23 -1.90
CA SER A 43 1.83 -3.50 -1.43
C SER A 43 1.50 -2.67 -0.18
N GLN A 44 2.44 -2.60 0.76
CA GLN A 44 2.33 -1.71 1.93
C GLN A 44 2.38 -0.24 1.53
N PHE A 45 3.22 0.10 0.53
CA PHE A 45 3.33 1.45 -0.01
C PHE A 45 3.12 1.46 -1.51
N PHE A 46 2.54 2.55 -2.01
CA PHE A 46 2.42 2.82 -3.44
C PHE A 46 2.76 4.28 -3.71
N VAL A 47 4.04 4.57 -3.62
CA VAL A 47 4.63 5.90 -3.77
C VAL A 47 5.58 5.85 -4.96
N SER A 48 5.19 6.44 -6.08
CA SER A 48 5.91 6.36 -7.35
C SER A 48 5.77 7.68 -8.09
N ASP A 49 6.54 7.85 -9.16
CA ASP A 49 6.42 9.00 -10.05
C ASP A 49 4.97 9.36 -10.41
N PHE A 50 4.65 10.67 -10.30
CA PHE A 50 3.29 11.18 -10.56
C PHE A 50 3.24 12.51 -11.30
N GLY A 51 4.38 12.99 -11.81
CA GLY A 51 4.50 14.30 -12.46
C GLY A 51 4.52 15.44 -11.44
N GLU A 52 3.77 16.50 -11.72
CA GLU A 52 3.66 17.67 -10.85
C GLU A 52 2.68 17.40 -9.69
N GLU A 53 2.98 17.94 -8.51
CA GLU A 53 2.09 17.93 -7.35
C GLU A 53 0.79 18.70 -7.65
N ALA A 54 -0.30 18.34 -6.98
CA ALA A 54 -1.58 19.03 -7.16
C ALA A 54 -1.55 20.51 -6.73
N ASP A 55 -2.33 21.35 -7.41
CA ASP A 55 -2.33 22.82 -7.25
C ASP A 55 -2.65 23.30 -5.82
N PHE A 56 -3.48 22.54 -5.08
CA PHE A 56 -3.90 22.86 -3.70
C PHE A 56 -2.81 22.64 -2.65
N VAL A 57 -1.61 22.21 -3.06
CA VAL A 57 -0.46 22.01 -2.18
C VAL A 57 0.31 23.32 -1.93
N THR A 58 -0.03 24.38 -2.66
CA THR A 58 0.57 25.71 -2.44
C THR A 58 0.07 26.36 -1.14
N GLY A 59 0.97 27.04 -0.42
CA GLY A 59 0.63 27.79 0.80
C GLY A 59 0.87 27.02 2.11
N SER A 60 0.18 27.43 3.18
CA SER A 60 0.35 26.83 4.52
C SER A 60 -0.34 25.48 4.64
N LEU A 61 0.12 24.64 5.58
CA LEU A 61 -0.56 23.39 5.97
C LEU A 61 -2.06 23.61 6.25
N SER A 62 -2.87 22.59 5.92
CA SER A 62 -4.30 22.55 6.24
C SER A 62 -4.54 22.66 7.76
N PRO A 63 -5.73 23.07 8.24
CA PRO A 63 -6.03 23.09 9.67
C PRO A 63 -5.77 21.75 10.37
N ALA A 64 -6.14 20.63 9.75
CA ALA A 64 -5.88 19.29 10.28
C ALA A 64 -4.39 18.92 10.25
N ALA A 65 -3.66 19.28 9.20
CA ALA A 65 -2.21 19.09 9.16
C ALA A 65 -1.47 19.96 10.18
N LYS A 66 -1.92 21.20 10.41
CA LYS A 66 -1.41 22.04 11.50
C LYS A 66 -1.67 21.40 12.86
N TYR A 67 -2.89 20.89 13.09
CA TYR A 67 -3.21 20.14 14.31
C TYR A 67 -2.28 18.94 14.53
N ILE A 68 -2.05 18.12 13.49
CA ILE A 68 -1.10 17.00 13.53
C ILE A 68 0.32 17.50 13.85
N ASN A 69 0.76 18.58 13.19
CA ASN A 69 2.10 19.13 13.38
C ASN A 69 2.30 19.72 14.79
N ASP A 70 1.27 20.37 15.34
CA ASP A 70 1.33 21.10 16.61
C ASP A 70 1.15 20.16 17.82
N LEU A 71 0.30 19.12 17.70
CA LEU A 71 0.05 18.16 18.79
C LEU A 71 0.92 16.90 18.68
N GLY A 72 1.20 16.40 17.48
CA GLY A 72 2.11 15.26 17.25
C GLY A 72 3.60 15.66 17.25
N GLY A 73 3.91 16.96 17.29
CA GLY A 73 5.27 17.50 17.13
C GLY A 73 6.13 17.59 18.39
N LYS A 74 5.60 17.28 19.58
CA LYS A 74 6.43 17.30 20.82
C LYS A 74 7.47 16.17 20.86
N ASP A 75 7.18 15.02 20.25
CA ASP A 75 8.11 13.88 20.20
C ASP A 75 8.73 13.69 18.80
N ALA A 76 7.96 13.78 17.72
CA ALA A 76 8.45 13.51 16.35
C ALA A 76 9.55 14.49 15.86
N SER A 77 9.56 15.75 16.33
CA SER A 77 10.57 16.74 15.95
C SER A 77 11.95 16.48 16.57
N LYS A 78 12.02 15.74 17.68
CA LYS A 78 13.27 15.29 18.29
C LYS A 78 13.78 14.01 17.64
N THR A 79 12.89 13.05 17.38
CA THR A 79 13.23 11.73 16.83
C THR A 79 13.72 11.83 15.37
N ALA A 80 13.05 12.63 14.52
CA ALA A 80 13.50 12.83 13.13
C ALA A 80 14.84 13.60 13.01
N LYS A 81 15.15 14.49 13.96
CA LYS A 81 16.47 15.17 14.06
C LYS A 81 17.57 14.24 14.59
N GLN A 82 17.23 13.21 15.35
CA GLN A 82 18.16 12.22 15.87
C GLN A 82 18.39 11.03 14.92
N LEU A 83 17.42 10.68 14.07
CA LEU A 83 17.49 9.51 13.18
C LEU A 83 18.19 9.75 11.83
N GLY A 84 18.52 10.99 11.47
CA GLY A 84 19.42 11.27 10.34
C GLY A 84 20.89 10.86 10.57
N VAL A 85 21.15 9.94 11.52
CA VAL A 85 22.48 9.63 12.08
C VAL A 85 22.91 8.17 11.84
N LEU A 86 22.06 7.30 11.26
CA LEU A 86 22.43 5.90 11.09
C LEU A 86 22.29 5.47 9.63
N ASP A 87 23.45 5.41 8.96
CA ASP A 87 23.70 4.63 7.76
C ASP A 87 25.04 3.89 8.00
N ASP A 88 25.05 2.57 7.83
CA ASP A 88 26.09 1.67 8.35
C ASP A 88 27.39 1.63 7.50
N ASP A 89 27.46 2.40 6.41
CA ASP A 89 28.58 2.35 5.45
C ASP A 89 29.38 3.66 5.30
N ALA A 90 29.27 4.62 6.22
CA ALA A 90 30.09 5.84 6.17
C ALA A 90 31.54 5.62 6.68
N PRO A 91 32.59 6.15 6.00
CA PRO A 91 33.97 6.03 6.48
C PRO A 91 34.12 6.75 7.81
N VAL A 92 34.38 5.99 8.87
CA VAL A 92 34.49 6.46 10.26
C VAL A 92 35.76 7.31 10.41
N GLY A 93 35.61 8.63 10.35
CA GLY A 93 36.62 9.57 10.82
C GLY A 93 36.51 9.75 12.33
N ILE A 94 37.48 9.25 13.09
CA ILE A 94 37.52 9.38 14.55
C ILE A 94 38.13 10.74 14.92
N THR A 95 37.36 11.62 15.54
CA THR A 95 37.91 12.72 16.34
C THR A 95 37.58 12.49 17.81
N LEU A 96 38.63 12.54 18.64
CA LEU A 96 38.56 12.56 20.10
C LEU A 96 37.83 13.81 20.57
N ASP A 97 36.50 13.74 20.64
CA ASP A 97 35.63 14.49 21.56
C ASP A 97 34.16 14.21 21.20
N GLY A 98 33.52 13.33 21.98
CA GLY A 98 32.06 13.17 22.02
C GLY A 98 31.40 12.62 20.73
N PHE A 99 30.92 11.38 20.80
CA PHE A 99 30.11 10.71 19.77
C PHE A 99 29.05 11.62 19.10
N LYS A 100 29.33 12.11 17.89
CA LYS A 100 28.32 12.58 16.91
C LYS A 100 28.79 12.26 15.49
N PRO A 101 28.34 11.15 14.89
CA PRO A 101 28.44 10.97 13.45
C PRO A 101 27.60 12.07 12.77
N ARG A 102 28.18 12.81 11.83
CA ARG A 102 27.45 13.76 10.98
C ARG A 102 27.52 13.28 9.54
N LEU A 103 26.43 12.71 9.05
CA LEU A 103 26.22 12.48 7.62
C LEU A 103 25.86 13.82 6.96
N LYS A 104 26.52 14.17 5.85
CA LYS A 104 26.06 15.25 4.96
C LYS A 104 25.08 14.64 3.95
N VAL A 105 23.83 14.42 4.36
CA VAL A 105 22.75 14.24 3.38
C VAL A 105 22.41 15.64 2.85
N ASP A 106 22.34 15.79 1.53
CA ASP A 106 21.85 17.03 0.93
C ASP A 106 20.36 17.15 1.24
N ASP A 107 20.03 17.96 2.26
CA ASP A 107 18.66 18.18 2.74
C ASP A 107 17.70 18.59 1.61
N SER A 108 18.21 19.16 0.51
CA SER A 108 17.42 19.52 -0.67
C SER A 108 16.85 18.31 -1.43
N LYS A 109 17.46 17.13 -1.30
CA LYS A 109 16.99 15.88 -1.96
C LYS A 109 15.95 15.13 -1.14
N LEU A 110 15.84 15.42 0.15
CA LEU A 110 14.94 14.73 1.08
C LEU A 110 13.46 15.13 0.91
N LEU A 111 13.15 16.21 0.18
CA LEU A 111 11.77 16.66 -0.06
C LEU A 111 11.32 16.45 -1.50
N ASN A 112 12.13 15.78 -2.31
CA ASN A 112 11.84 15.59 -3.72
C ASN A 112 10.75 14.54 -3.92
N PRO A 113 9.88 14.72 -4.93
CA PRO A 113 8.93 13.70 -5.36
C PRO A 113 9.63 12.36 -5.67
N PRO A 114 8.95 11.23 -5.48
CA PRO A 114 9.45 9.91 -5.86
C PRO A 114 9.74 9.82 -7.36
N THR A 115 10.73 9.01 -7.70
CA THR A 115 11.32 8.91 -9.05
C THR A 115 11.30 7.49 -9.63
N ASN A 116 11.02 6.46 -8.82
CA ASN A 116 10.77 5.11 -9.33
C ASN A 116 9.61 5.14 -10.34
N ARG A 117 9.67 4.29 -11.36
CA ARG A 117 8.84 4.41 -12.58
C ARG A 117 7.69 3.42 -12.62
N VAL A 118 7.28 2.89 -11.47
CA VAL A 118 6.26 1.83 -11.41
C VAL A 118 4.89 2.37 -11.86
N CYS A 119 4.51 3.55 -11.40
CA CYS A 119 3.25 4.21 -11.78
C CYS A 119 3.26 4.58 -13.27
N SER A 120 4.30 5.23 -13.79
CA SER A 120 4.36 5.52 -15.23
C SER A 120 4.40 4.27 -16.10
N ALA A 121 5.02 3.18 -15.65
CA ALA A 121 4.97 1.90 -16.36
C ALA A 121 3.54 1.33 -16.42
N LEU A 122 2.79 1.38 -15.31
CA LEU A 122 1.38 0.96 -15.28
C LEU A 122 0.52 1.83 -16.19
N VAL A 123 0.65 3.17 -16.10
CA VAL A 123 -0.06 4.12 -16.97
C VAL A 123 0.28 3.88 -18.44
N THR A 124 1.55 3.64 -18.77
CA THR A 124 1.98 3.32 -20.14
C THR A 124 1.34 2.03 -20.63
N ARG A 125 1.31 1.00 -19.78
CA ARG A 125 0.71 -0.28 -20.12
C ARG A 125 -0.81 -0.18 -20.32
N ILE A 126 -1.50 0.57 -19.47
CA ILE A 126 -2.94 0.81 -19.58
C ILE A 126 -3.24 1.66 -20.82
N THR A 127 -2.44 2.70 -21.09
CA THR A 127 -2.53 3.52 -22.31
C THR A 127 -2.50 2.65 -23.57
N ARG A 128 -1.59 1.67 -23.64
CA ARG A 128 -1.54 0.70 -24.76
C ARG A 128 -2.84 -0.10 -24.89
N ALA A 129 -3.45 -0.52 -23.79
CA ALA A 129 -4.74 -1.23 -23.83
C ALA A 129 -5.90 -0.31 -24.26
N ILE A 130 -5.88 0.96 -23.88
CA ILE A 130 -6.91 1.95 -24.23
C ILE A 130 -6.86 2.30 -25.73
N LEU A 131 -5.65 2.50 -26.27
CA LEU A 131 -5.46 2.97 -27.64
C LEU A 131 -5.52 1.84 -28.69
N ASP A 132 -5.36 0.59 -28.28
CA ASP A 132 -5.37 -0.57 -29.15
C ASP A 132 -6.69 -1.34 -28.99
N LYS A 133 -7.66 -1.05 -29.87
CA LYS A 133 -9.01 -1.63 -29.82
C LYS A 133 -9.04 -3.13 -30.10
N ASP A 134 -8.00 -3.67 -30.73
CA ASP A 134 -7.91 -5.08 -31.10
C ASP A 134 -7.34 -5.94 -29.97
N ARG A 135 -6.86 -5.32 -28.88
CA ARG A 135 -6.35 -6.05 -27.72
C ARG A 135 -7.47 -6.60 -26.84
N PRO A 136 -7.21 -7.74 -26.17
CA PRO A 136 -8.11 -8.20 -25.12
C PRO A 136 -8.20 -7.14 -23.99
N PRO A 137 -9.31 -7.14 -23.23
CA PRO A 137 -9.45 -6.30 -22.05
C PRO A 137 -8.26 -6.47 -21.11
N PHE A 138 -7.82 -5.36 -20.51
CA PHE A 138 -6.67 -5.33 -19.60
C PHE A 138 -7.04 -4.61 -18.32
N HIS A 139 -6.65 -5.16 -17.17
CA HIS A 139 -7.03 -4.60 -15.88
C HIS A 139 -5.92 -4.70 -14.82
N VAL A 140 -5.85 -3.72 -13.93
CA VAL A 140 -4.91 -3.69 -12.81
C VAL A 140 -5.68 -3.70 -11.50
N TYR A 141 -5.30 -4.56 -10.58
CA TYR A 141 -5.85 -4.62 -9.23
C TYR A 141 -4.76 -4.18 -8.26
N ILE A 142 -5.06 -3.20 -7.41
CA ILE A 142 -4.11 -2.70 -6.40
C ILE A 142 -4.80 -2.75 -5.05
N THR A 143 -4.22 -3.51 -4.11
CA THR A 143 -4.67 -3.59 -2.73
C THR A 143 -3.62 -2.97 -1.83
N LEU A 144 -3.99 -1.90 -1.12
CA LEU A 144 -3.12 -1.14 -0.22
C LEU A 144 -3.68 -1.18 1.20
N PRO A 145 -2.87 -0.94 2.25
CA PRO A 145 -3.44 -0.55 3.53
C PRO A 145 -4.21 0.77 3.38
N VAL A 146 -5.19 1.03 4.26
CA VAL A 146 -5.99 2.27 4.20
C VAL A 146 -5.08 3.47 4.43
N HIS A 147 -4.22 3.35 5.44
CA HIS A 147 -3.09 4.21 5.69
C HIS A 147 -1.96 3.32 6.26
N PRO A 148 -0.71 3.77 6.21
CA PRO A 148 0.40 3.02 6.79
C PRO A 148 0.26 2.79 8.29
N GLU A 149 1.03 1.84 8.81
CA GLU A 149 0.99 1.47 10.23
C GLU A 149 1.32 2.67 11.11
N GLY A 150 0.65 2.77 12.25
CA GLY A 150 0.79 3.88 13.18
C GLY A 150 -0.37 4.89 13.12
N SER A 151 -0.25 5.92 13.94
CA SER A 151 -1.29 6.92 14.14
C SER A 151 -1.30 7.98 13.03
N LEU A 152 -2.47 8.35 12.55
CA LEU A 152 -2.64 9.52 11.67
C LEU A 152 -2.33 10.86 12.39
N LEU A 153 -2.17 10.84 13.72
CA LEU A 153 -1.62 11.97 14.48
C LEU A 153 -0.10 12.12 14.34
N ASN A 154 0.58 11.13 13.74
CA ASN A 154 2.01 11.21 13.46
C ASN A 154 2.22 11.76 12.05
N ALA A 155 2.96 12.86 11.95
CA ALA A 155 3.20 13.54 10.68
C ALA A 155 3.96 12.65 9.66
N SER A 156 4.82 11.73 10.13
CA SER A 156 5.52 10.74 9.30
C SER A 156 4.56 9.74 8.63
N ILE A 157 3.43 9.43 9.25
CA ILE A 157 2.38 8.57 8.69
C ILE A 157 1.46 9.39 7.78
N ALA A 158 1.05 10.58 8.22
CA ALA A 158 0.19 11.45 7.44
C ALA A 158 0.83 11.87 6.11
N VAL A 159 2.15 12.11 6.08
CA VAL A 159 2.86 12.44 4.83
C VAL A 159 2.91 11.26 3.84
N GLN A 160 2.86 10.01 4.30
CA GLN A 160 2.76 8.85 3.41
C GLN A 160 1.41 8.79 2.70
N VAL A 161 0.33 9.15 3.41
CA VAL A 161 -0.99 9.26 2.80
C VAL A 161 -0.94 10.32 1.71
N TYR A 162 -0.30 11.46 1.96
CA TYR A 162 -0.10 12.50 0.97
C TYR A 162 0.62 11.98 -0.29
N TRP A 163 1.78 11.34 -0.16
CA TRP A 163 2.53 10.80 -1.32
C TRP A 163 1.78 9.69 -2.07
N THR A 164 1.07 8.83 -1.33
CA THR A 164 0.21 7.80 -1.92
C THR A 164 -0.90 8.44 -2.76
N MET A 165 -1.56 9.48 -2.25
CA MET A 165 -2.63 10.15 -2.98
C MET A 165 -2.12 10.99 -4.15
N GLN A 166 -0.92 11.58 -4.09
CA GLN A 166 -0.27 12.16 -5.26
C GLN A 166 -0.04 11.10 -6.34
N THR A 167 0.44 9.91 -5.95
CA THR A 167 0.69 8.79 -6.87
C THR A 167 -0.58 8.24 -7.51
N ILE A 168 -1.64 8.07 -6.72
CA ILE A 168 -2.89 7.43 -7.18
C ILE A 168 -3.83 8.42 -7.89
N ALA A 169 -4.09 9.59 -7.30
CA ALA A 169 -5.25 10.41 -7.66
C ALA A 169 -4.97 11.87 -8.01
N PHE A 170 -3.99 12.52 -7.36
CA PHE A 170 -3.90 14.00 -7.37
C PHE A 170 -2.79 14.55 -8.27
N GLY A 171 -1.68 13.85 -8.43
CA GLY A 171 -0.59 14.29 -9.31
C GLY A 171 -1.01 14.43 -10.77
N SER A 172 -0.32 15.30 -11.52
CA SER A 172 -0.64 15.61 -12.92
C SER A 172 -0.55 14.39 -13.85
N LYS A 173 0.30 13.41 -13.48
CA LYS A 173 0.48 12.08 -14.08
C LYS A 173 0.27 10.95 -13.06
N SER A 174 -0.50 11.19 -12.00
CA SER A 174 -0.98 10.12 -11.11
C SER A 174 -1.65 9.00 -11.90
N LEU A 175 -1.78 7.81 -11.31
CA LEU A 175 -2.40 6.66 -11.96
C LEU A 175 -3.75 7.01 -12.62
N LEU A 176 -4.64 7.68 -11.87
CA LEU A 176 -5.96 8.06 -12.38
C LEU A 176 -5.87 9.19 -13.43
N SER A 177 -5.01 10.19 -13.24
CA SER A 177 -4.80 11.24 -14.26
C SER A 177 -4.23 10.65 -15.56
N GLY A 178 -3.28 9.73 -15.48
CA GLY A 178 -2.69 9.03 -16.62
C GLY A 178 -3.72 8.22 -17.42
N ILE A 179 -4.60 7.50 -16.73
CA ILE A 179 -5.70 6.77 -17.38
C ILE A 179 -6.68 7.73 -18.07
N ARG A 180 -7.06 8.84 -17.42
CA ARG A 180 -7.93 9.86 -18.02
C ARG A 180 -7.30 10.50 -19.25
N ARG A 181 -5.98 10.78 -19.22
CA ARG A 181 -5.23 11.28 -20.38
C ARG A 181 -5.27 10.29 -21.54
N ALA A 182 -5.07 9.00 -21.28
CA ALA A 182 -5.17 7.96 -22.31
C ALA A 182 -6.59 7.85 -22.91
N LEU A 183 -7.63 7.93 -22.07
CA LEU A 183 -9.02 7.94 -22.53
C LEU A 183 -9.34 9.18 -23.36
N LYS A 184 -8.84 10.35 -22.96
CA LYS A 184 -9.00 11.58 -23.73
C LYS A 184 -8.25 11.50 -25.07
N ALA A 185 -7.04 10.95 -25.07
CA ALA A 185 -6.26 10.71 -26.28
C ALA A 185 -7.02 9.79 -27.26
N ARG A 186 -7.68 8.74 -26.75
CA ARG A 186 -8.57 7.89 -27.56
C ARG A 186 -9.75 8.67 -28.15
N GLU A 187 -10.46 9.45 -27.33
CA GLU A 187 -11.59 10.29 -27.79
C GLU A 187 -11.16 11.26 -28.90
N LEU A 188 -10.01 11.93 -28.73
CA LEU A 188 -9.44 12.85 -29.72
C LEU A 188 -9.01 12.12 -31.00
N ARG A 189 -8.39 10.94 -30.88
CA ARG A 189 -8.01 10.11 -32.02
C ARG A 189 -9.24 9.64 -32.82
N GLU A 190 -10.32 9.27 -32.14
CA GLU A 190 -11.60 8.91 -32.79
C GLU A 190 -12.23 10.10 -33.52
N LYS A 191 -12.05 11.32 -33.00
CA LYS A 191 -12.39 12.58 -33.66
C LYS A 191 -11.40 13.00 -34.76
N LYS A 192 -10.42 12.15 -35.09
CA LYS A 192 -9.38 12.39 -36.10
C LYS A 192 -8.50 13.61 -35.82
N ASP A 193 -8.32 13.98 -34.55
CA ASP A 193 -7.39 15.04 -34.15
C ASP A 193 -5.93 14.54 -34.32
N PRO A 194 -5.10 15.14 -35.18
CA PRO A 194 -3.74 14.69 -35.43
C PRO A 194 -2.79 14.91 -34.25
N ARG A 195 -3.16 15.75 -33.28
CA ARG A 195 -2.37 16.08 -32.08
C ARG A 195 -2.95 15.42 -30.83
N TYR A 196 -3.66 14.30 -30.96
CA TYR A 196 -4.30 13.63 -29.82
C TYR A 196 -3.33 13.24 -28.70
N MET A 197 -2.04 13.04 -29.01
CA MET A 197 -1.00 12.69 -28.03
C MET A 197 -0.61 13.83 -27.09
N ARG A 198 -0.95 15.10 -27.41
CA ARG A 198 -0.63 16.25 -26.55
C ARG A 198 -1.12 16.10 -25.12
N VAL A 199 -2.25 15.42 -24.91
CA VAL A 199 -2.83 15.23 -23.57
C VAL A 199 -2.02 14.22 -22.73
N ILE A 200 -1.18 13.40 -23.37
CA ILE A 200 -0.27 12.46 -22.72
C ILE A 200 1.12 13.08 -22.56
N GLU A 201 1.59 13.81 -23.57
CA GLU A 201 2.95 14.37 -23.66
C GLU A 201 3.14 15.67 -22.86
N ASP A 202 2.10 16.51 -22.74
CA ASP A 202 2.15 17.78 -22.01
C ASP A 202 1.44 17.67 -20.65
N ASP A 203 2.24 17.71 -19.59
CA ASP A 203 1.80 17.59 -18.19
C ASP A 203 0.85 18.73 -17.80
N ARG A 204 0.97 19.89 -18.45
CA ARG A 204 0.11 21.06 -18.20
C ARG A 204 -1.21 20.99 -18.96
N ASN A 205 -1.35 20.08 -19.93
CA ASN A 205 -2.61 19.92 -20.66
C ASN A 205 -3.69 19.33 -19.74
N ARG A 206 -4.82 20.03 -19.59
CA ARG A 206 -5.95 19.64 -18.72
C ARG A 206 -7.18 19.13 -19.47
N GLU A 207 -7.10 18.87 -20.78
CA GLU A 207 -8.25 18.36 -21.56
C GLU A 207 -8.78 17.01 -21.03
N TYR A 208 -7.94 16.23 -20.35
CA TYR A 208 -8.31 14.98 -19.70
C TYR A 208 -9.31 15.16 -18.56
N GLU A 209 -9.46 16.38 -18.02
CA GLU A 209 -10.39 16.66 -16.94
C GLU A 209 -11.86 16.48 -17.36
N SER A 210 -12.15 16.54 -18.66
CA SER A 210 -13.50 16.24 -19.17
C SER A 210 -13.90 14.77 -19.03
N ILE A 211 -12.93 13.87 -18.85
CA ILE A 211 -13.19 12.45 -18.64
C ILE A 211 -13.54 12.22 -17.16
N PRO A 212 -14.69 11.62 -16.81
CA PRO A 212 -15.01 11.34 -15.43
C PRO A 212 -14.04 10.31 -14.83
N VAL A 213 -13.69 10.47 -13.55
CA VAL A 213 -12.77 9.55 -12.85
C VAL A 213 -13.32 8.12 -12.83
N SER A 214 -14.64 7.94 -12.81
CA SER A 214 -15.27 6.61 -12.88
C SER A 214 -14.91 5.81 -14.12
N ALA A 215 -14.57 6.47 -15.24
CA ALA A 215 -14.13 5.79 -16.46
C ALA A 215 -12.77 5.10 -16.29
N CYS A 216 -11.97 5.48 -15.27
CA CYS A 216 -10.73 4.79 -14.97
C CYS A 216 -10.96 3.37 -14.46
N PHE A 217 -12.12 3.10 -13.83
CA PHE A 217 -12.39 1.82 -13.17
C PHE A 217 -12.67 0.67 -14.15
N ASP A 218 -12.77 0.95 -15.45
CA ASP A 218 -12.69 -0.10 -16.47
C ASP A 218 -11.27 -0.71 -16.57
N TYR A 219 -10.23 -0.03 -16.07
CA TYR A 219 -8.82 -0.44 -16.20
C TYR A 219 -8.12 -0.66 -14.86
N VAL A 220 -8.67 -0.17 -13.76
CA VAL A 220 -8.09 -0.33 -12.43
C VAL A 220 -9.14 -0.57 -11.34
N THR A 221 -8.84 -1.47 -10.42
CA THR A 221 -9.59 -1.69 -9.17
C THR A 221 -8.67 -1.36 -8.00
N LEU A 222 -9.07 -0.39 -7.17
CA LEU A 222 -8.31 0.10 -6.03
C LEU A 222 -9.00 -0.31 -4.72
N LEU A 223 -8.32 -1.12 -3.92
CA LEU A 223 -8.87 -1.75 -2.73
C LEU A 223 -8.05 -1.42 -1.49
N ASN A 224 -8.76 -1.39 -0.36
CA ASN A 224 -8.19 -1.61 0.96
C ASN A 224 -8.84 -2.84 1.60
N LEU A 225 -8.37 -3.21 2.80
CA LEU A 225 -8.94 -4.30 3.59
C LEU A 225 -9.37 -3.81 4.98
N ARG A 226 -10.51 -4.28 5.46
CA ARG A 226 -11.05 -3.91 6.78
C ARG A 226 -11.91 -5.03 7.36
N ASN A 227 -11.92 -5.10 8.69
CA ASN A 227 -12.81 -5.98 9.44
C ASN A 227 -13.52 -5.20 10.56
N TRP A 228 -14.55 -5.82 11.11
CA TRP A 228 -15.23 -5.36 12.33
C TRP A 228 -15.61 -6.54 13.21
N THR A 229 -15.86 -6.23 14.47
CA THR A 229 -16.44 -7.14 15.43
C THR A 229 -17.21 -6.38 16.51
N LYS A 230 -18.00 -7.09 17.31
CA LYS A 230 -18.63 -6.57 18.53
C LYS A 230 -17.84 -7.09 19.74
N LEU A 231 -17.21 -6.20 20.51
CA LEU A 231 -16.52 -6.51 21.76
C LEU A 231 -17.39 -6.05 22.93
N GLY A 232 -18.03 -7.00 23.63
CA GLY A 232 -19.08 -6.68 24.61
C GLY A 232 -20.23 -5.92 23.95
N GLU A 233 -20.52 -4.71 24.41
CA GLU A 233 -21.54 -3.83 23.82
C GLU A 233 -21.01 -2.87 22.75
N ARG A 234 -19.73 -2.97 22.38
CA ARG A 234 -19.09 -2.01 21.48
C ARG A 234 -18.80 -2.62 20.11
N TYR A 235 -19.31 -2.00 19.07
CA TYR A 235 -18.84 -2.25 17.71
C TYR A 235 -17.50 -1.55 17.51
N VAL A 236 -16.53 -2.29 16.99
CA VAL A 236 -15.18 -1.80 16.66
C VAL A 236 -14.80 -2.24 15.26
N THR A 237 -13.94 -1.47 14.60
CA THR A 237 -13.40 -1.78 13.29
C THR A 237 -11.91 -1.48 13.25
N GLU A 238 -11.17 -2.26 12.48
CA GLU A 238 -9.77 -1.98 12.17
C GLU A 238 -9.47 -2.38 10.73
N GLN A 239 -8.54 -1.67 10.09
CA GLN A 239 -8.00 -2.12 8.81
C GLN A 239 -7.31 -3.47 8.97
N ILE A 240 -7.38 -4.31 7.94
CA ILE A 240 -6.46 -5.44 7.85
C ILE A 240 -5.23 -4.89 7.16
N TYR A 241 -4.12 -4.79 7.90
CA TYR A 241 -2.93 -4.14 7.41
C TYR A 241 -2.27 -4.97 6.29
N VAL A 242 -2.19 -4.40 5.09
CA VAL A 242 -1.56 -5.04 3.94
C VAL A 242 -0.06 -4.78 4.01
N HIS A 243 0.67 -5.72 4.60
CA HIS A 243 2.14 -5.67 4.66
C HIS A 243 2.81 -6.41 3.49
N SER A 244 2.03 -7.09 2.64
CA SER A 244 2.50 -7.79 1.45
C SER A 244 3.35 -6.89 0.54
N LYS A 245 4.27 -7.49 -0.21
CA LYS A 245 4.93 -6.91 -1.38
C LYS A 245 4.90 -7.95 -2.50
N LEU A 246 3.80 -7.95 -3.25
CA LEU A 246 3.44 -9.00 -4.20
C LEU A 246 2.95 -8.38 -5.49
N MET A 247 3.45 -8.88 -6.63
CA MET A 247 2.92 -8.62 -7.96
C MET A 247 2.68 -9.96 -8.67
N ILE A 248 1.44 -10.22 -9.09
CA ILE A 248 1.07 -11.35 -9.94
C ILE A 248 0.67 -10.83 -11.31
N VAL A 249 1.28 -11.37 -12.38
CA VAL A 249 1.00 -10.96 -13.75
C VAL A 249 0.44 -12.12 -14.55
N ASP A 250 -0.75 -11.93 -15.11
CA ASP A 250 -1.44 -12.84 -16.03
C ASP A 250 -1.66 -14.28 -15.53
N ASP A 251 -1.59 -14.53 -14.22
CA ASP A 251 -1.49 -15.87 -13.63
C ASP A 251 -0.27 -16.68 -14.19
N LEU A 252 0.78 -15.99 -14.64
CA LEU A 252 2.00 -16.56 -15.21
C LEU A 252 3.26 -16.25 -14.40
N TYR A 253 3.27 -15.16 -13.65
CA TYR A 253 4.45 -14.74 -12.89
C TYR A 253 4.02 -14.23 -11.53
N ALA A 254 4.78 -14.59 -10.49
CA ALA A 254 4.62 -14.02 -9.16
C ALA A 254 5.96 -13.46 -8.69
N LEU A 255 6.04 -12.14 -8.48
CA LEU A 255 7.16 -11.48 -7.84
C LEU A 255 6.76 -11.17 -6.40
N LEU A 256 7.52 -11.69 -5.43
CA LEU A 256 7.28 -11.47 -4.00
C LEU A 256 8.58 -11.26 -3.25
N GLY A 257 8.57 -10.44 -2.21
CA GLY A 257 9.77 -10.10 -1.45
C GLY A 257 9.52 -9.10 -0.34
N SER A 258 10.56 -8.32 -0.03
CA SER A 258 10.52 -7.24 0.97
C SER A 258 10.32 -5.85 0.35
N ALA A 259 10.66 -5.67 -0.93
CA ALA A 259 10.66 -4.37 -1.60
C ALA A 259 9.27 -3.76 -1.76
N ASN A 260 9.04 -2.62 -1.14
CA ASN A 260 7.84 -1.81 -1.33
C ASN A 260 7.86 -1.07 -2.68
N ILE A 261 6.70 -0.58 -3.14
CA ILE A 261 6.66 0.37 -4.24
C ILE A 261 6.92 1.78 -3.69
N ASN A 262 8.21 2.09 -3.51
CA ASN A 262 8.76 3.40 -3.17
C ASN A 262 10.23 3.51 -3.58
N ASP A 263 10.79 4.72 -3.61
CA ASP A 263 12.21 4.93 -3.98
C ASP A 263 13.19 4.27 -3.00
N ARG A 264 12.79 4.15 -1.72
CA ARG A 264 13.60 3.55 -0.65
C ARG A 264 13.92 2.08 -0.94
N SER A 265 12.95 1.33 -1.44
CA SER A 265 13.09 -0.08 -1.77
C SER A 265 13.52 -0.35 -3.21
N LEU A 266 13.27 0.57 -4.16
CA LEU A 266 13.39 0.29 -5.60
C LEU A 266 14.60 0.90 -6.30
N LEU A 267 15.26 1.90 -5.72
CA LEU A 267 16.41 2.54 -6.40
C LEU A 267 17.76 1.88 -6.11
N GLY A 268 17.83 0.94 -5.16
CA GLY A 268 19.03 0.14 -4.85
C GLY A 268 20.13 0.86 -4.06
N GLU A 269 20.05 2.18 -3.88
CA GLU A 269 21.04 2.99 -3.13
C GLU A 269 20.60 3.31 -1.70
N ARG A 270 19.57 2.61 -1.19
CA ARG A 270 18.93 2.90 0.10
C ARG A 270 18.75 1.60 0.90
N ASP A 271 17.53 1.09 1.05
CA ASP A 271 17.33 -0.16 1.80
C ASP A 271 17.83 -1.36 0.98
N SER A 272 18.49 -2.30 1.65
CA SER A 272 18.76 -3.62 1.08
C SER A 272 17.46 -4.42 1.02
N GLU A 273 17.08 -4.86 -0.17
CA GLU A 273 15.83 -5.59 -0.39
C GLU A 273 16.08 -6.92 -1.09
N ILE A 274 15.18 -7.88 -0.88
CA ILE A 274 15.21 -9.18 -1.56
C ILE A 274 13.85 -9.50 -2.16
N ALA A 275 13.84 -10.05 -3.37
CA ALA A 275 12.64 -10.58 -4.00
C ALA A 275 12.93 -11.82 -4.83
N VAL A 276 11.92 -12.66 -5.00
CA VAL A 276 11.94 -13.85 -5.85
C VAL A 276 10.88 -13.70 -6.93
N LEU A 277 11.30 -13.87 -8.20
CA LEU A 277 10.41 -14.05 -9.33
C LEU A 277 10.16 -15.54 -9.55
N VAL A 278 8.94 -15.99 -9.29
CA VAL A 278 8.51 -17.37 -9.51
C VAL A 278 7.87 -17.51 -10.90
N MET A 279 8.42 -18.46 -11.66
CA MET A 279 7.98 -18.86 -12.99
C MET A 279 8.09 -20.39 -13.08
N ASP A 280 7.09 -21.12 -12.59
CA ASP A 280 7.08 -22.58 -12.48
C ASP A 280 6.77 -23.29 -13.81
N ASP A 281 7.47 -24.37 -14.15
CA ASP A 281 7.30 -25.08 -15.44
C ASP A 281 5.92 -25.77 -15.61
N ASP A 282 5.23 -26.00 -14.50
CA ASP A 282 3.88 -26.53 -14.49
C ASP A 282 2.89 -25.51 -15.04
N HIS A 283 2.25 -25.85 -16.16
CA HIS A 283 1.28 -24.99 -16.82
C HIS A 283 0.00 -25.76 -17.14
N ARG A 284 -1.10 -25.02 -17.10
CA ARG A 284 -2.41 -25.52 -17.55
C ARG A 284 -3.14 -24.45 -18.32
N ARG A 285 -4.30 -24.82 -18.87
CA ARG A 285 -5.15 -23.88 -19.59
C ARG A 285 -6.40 -23.59 -18.78
N GLU A 286 -6.73 -22.30 -18.64
CA GLU A 286 -7.86 -21.81 -17.88
C GLU A 286 -8.57 -20.68 -18.62
N ASP A 287 -9.89 -20.56 -18.47
CA ASP A 287 -10.64 -19.40 -18.99
C ASP A 287 -10.60 -18.23 -18.01
N ILE A 288 -9.45 -17.61 -17.86
CA ILE A 288 -9.26 -16.46 -16.96
C ILE A 288 -9.91 -15.16 -17.48
N ASN A 289 -10.40 -15.13 -18.72
CA ASN A 289 -11.02 -13.95 -19.34
C ASN A 289 -12.55 -14.07 -19.43
N GLY A 290 -13.13 -15.22 -19.10
CA GLY A 290 -14.57 -15.47 -19.17
C GLY A 290 -15.16 -15.45 -20.59
N LYS A 291 -14.35 -15.82 -21.60
CA LYS A 291 -14.74 -15.84 -23.02
C LYS A 291 -14.80 -17.26 -23.61
N GLY A 292 -14.69 -18.30 -22.77
CA GLY A 292 -14.48 -19.68 -23.21
C GLY A 292 -13.08 -19.95 -23.79
N SER A 293 -12.25 -18.92 -23.96
CA SER A 293 -10.91 -19.04 -24.52
C SER A 293 -9.93 -19.52 -23.44
N GLN A 294 -9.40 -20.72 -23.60
CA GLN A 294 -8.46 -21.35 -22.68
C GLN A 294 -7.05 -20.72 -22.82
N GLN A 295 -6.59 -20.01 -21.79
CA GLN A 295 -5.32 -19.30 -21.75
C GLN A 295 -4.28 -20.07 -20.94
N PRO A 296 -2.99 -20.05 -21.33
CA PRO A 296 -1.94 -20.61 -20.49
C PRO A 296 -1.84 -19.81 -19.18
N VAL A 297 -1.77 -20.55 -18.08
CA VAL A 297 -1.45 -20.08 -16.72
C VAL A 297 -0.38 -21.00 -16.14
N ARG A 298 0.43 -20.49 -15.21
CA ARG A 298 1.37 -21.30 -14.43
C ARG A 298 0.76 -21.62 -13.06
N VAL A 299 0.96 -22.83 -12.58
CA VAL A 299 0.23 -23.38 -11.43
C VAL A 299 0.47 -22.55 -10.18
N PHE A 300 1.72 -22.14 -9.91
CA PHE A 300 2.05 -21.37 -8.72
C PHE A 300 1.32 -20.02 -8.68
N ALA A 301 1.50 -19.20 -9.72
CA ALA A 301 0.93 -17.85 -9.77
C ALA A 301 -0.60 -17.90 -9.73
N HIS A 302 -1.20 -18.82 -10.49
CA HIS A 302 -2.64 -19.00 -10.55
C HIS A 302 -3.25 -19.45 -9.22
N GLU A 303 -2.70 -20.48 -8.59
CA GLU A 303 -3.23 -20.98 -7.31
C GLU A 303 -2.97 -20.02 -6.14
N LEU A 304 -1.83 -19.32 -6.13
CA LEU A 304 -1.55 -18.27 -5.15
C LEU A 304 -2.63 -17.18 -5.20
N ARG A 305 -2.90 -16.65 -6.40
CA ARG A 305 -3.91 -15.60 -6.60
C ARG A 305 -5.32 -16.08 -6.25
N LYS A 306 -5.67 -17.35 -6.56
CA LYS A 306 -6.96 -17.95 -6.13
C LYS A 306 -7.10 -18.04 -4.62
N LYS A 307 -6.05 -18.50 -3.93
CA LYS A 307 -6.05 -18.62 -2.47
C LYS A 307 -6.16 -17.26 -1.79
N ILE A 308 -5.41 -16.27 -2.29
CA ILE A 308 -5.48 -14.89 -1.79
C ILE A 308 -6.89 -14.34 -1.96
N TRP A 309 -7.44 -14.35 -3.18
CA TRP A 309 -8.79 -13.82 -3.41
C TRP A 309 -9.86 -14.60 -2.65
N GLY A 310 -9.72 -15.92 -2.53
CA GLY A 310 -10.58 -16.74 -1.68
C GLY A 310 -10.59 -16.26 -0.23
N LYS A 311 -9.44 -15.90 0.33
CA LYS A 311 -9.32 -15.31 1.67
C LYS A 311 -9.93 -13.90 1.73
N LEU A 312 -9.55 -13.01 0.80
CA LEU A 312 -10.01 -11.62 0.79
C LEU A 312 -11.53 -11.49 0.59
N PHE A 313 -12.14 -12.42 -0.15
CA PHE A 313 -13.58 -12.46 -0.38
C PHE A 313 -14.34 -13.28 0.68
N GLY A 314 -13.64 -13.78 1.71
CA GLY A 314 -14.24 -14.55 2.80
C GLY A 314 -14.74 -15.94 2.38
N LEU A 315 -14.34 -16.44 1.21
CA LEU A 315 -14.81 -17.70 0.64
C LEU A 315 -14.19 -18.93 1.34
N THR A 316 -13.08 -18.76 2.06
CA THR A 316 -12.40 -19.82 2.80
C THR A 316 -12.77 -19.88 4.28
N ALA A 317 -13.35 -18.81 4.84
CA ALA A 317 -13.56 -18.67 6.29
C ALA A 317 -14.83 -19.37 6.81
N GLY A 318 -15.71 -19.85 5.93
CA GLY A 318 -17.04 -20.35 6.31
C GLY A 318 -17.96 -19.26 6.90
N GLY A 319 -19.26 -19.54 6.96
CA GLY A 319 -20.24 -18.65 7.62
C GLY A 319 -20.73 -17.45 6.80
N SER A 320 -21.40 -16.50 7.48
CA SER A 320 -22.14 -15.38 6.87
C SER A 320 -21.26 -14.30 6.21
N LYS A 321 -19.93 -14.38 6.36
CA LYS A 321 -18.98 -13.41 5.77
C LYS A 321 -18.57 -13.73 4.33
N ALA A 322 -19.04 -14.81 3.72
CA ALA A 322 -18.62 -15.18 2.36
C ALA A 322 -19.29 -14.32 1.28
N ALA A 323 -18.50 -13.60 0.46
CA ALA A 323 -18.98 -12.88 -0.72
C ALA A 323 -19.19 -13.86 -1.89
N ASN A 324 -20.20 -14.71 -1.79
CA ASN A 324 -20.43 -15.84 -2.71
C ASN A 324 -20.58 -15.43 -4.18
N GLU A 325 -21.08 -14.22 -4.43
CA GLU A 325 -21.17 -13.67 -5.78
C GLU A 325 -19.78 -13.47 -6.44
N LEU A 326 -18.69 -13.39 -5.68
CA LEU A 326 -17.34 -13.18 -6.21
C LEU A 326 -16.62 -14.48 -6.60
N ARG A 327 -17.26 -15.66 -6.49
CA ARG A 327 -16.64 -16.94 -6.87
C ARG A 327 -16.16 -16.96 -8.32
N ASP A 328 -16.96 -16.44 -9.25
CA ASP A 328 -16.58 -16.37 -10.66
C ASP A 328 -15.44 -15.37 -10.88
N ALA A 329 -15.39 -14.29 -10.10
CA ALA A 329 -14.28 -13.35 -10.15
C ALA A 329 -12.95 -14.02 -9.78
N VAL A 330 -12.94 -14.93 -8.81
CA VAL A 330 -11.75 -15.75 -8.48
C VAL A 330 -11.28 -16.59 -9.66
N LEU A 331 -12.16 -17.02 -10.56
CA LEU A 331 -11.77 -17.84 -11.71
C LEU A 331 -11.42 -16.98 -12.94
N GLN A 332 -12.04 -15.81 -13.07
CA GLN A 332 -12.04 -15.01 -14.30
C GLN A 332 -11.51 -13.57 -14.08
N PRO A 333 -10.26 -13.38 -13.60
CA PRO A 333 -9.72 -12.06 -13.27
C PRO A 333 -9.59 -11.12 -14.49
N GLY A 334 -9.63 -11.62 -15.71
CA GLY A 334 -9.62 -10.83 -16.95
C GLY A 334 -11.00 -10.45 -17.48
N LYS A 335 -12.10 -10.82 -16.80
CA LYS A 335 -13.47 -10.54 -17.25
C LYS A 335 -13.97 -9.21 -16.69
N PRO A 336 -14.46 -8.27 -17.53
CA PRO A 336 -15.01 -6.99 -17.08
C PRO A 336 -16.12 -7.07 -16.02
N ASP A 337 -16.96 -8.10 -16.07
CA ASP A 337 -18.00 -8.32 -15.06
C ASP A 337 -17.39 -8.61 -13.68
N SER A 338 -16.32 -9.39 -13.63
CA SER A 338 -15.59 -9.69 -12.40
C SER A 338 -15.03 -8.41 -11.76
N TRP A 339 -14.52 -7.48 -12.57
CA TRP A 339 -14.01 -6.18 -12.09
C TRP A 339 -15.12 -5.37 -11.43
N ARG A 340 -16.24 -5.21 -12.15
CA ARG A 340 -17.43 -4.49 -11.66
C ARG A 340 -18.02 -5.12 -10.41
N MET A 341 -18.03 -6.45 -10.31
CA MET A 341 -18.54 -7.16 -9.13
C MET A 341 -17.65 -6.93 -7.91
N ILE A 342 -16.32 -7.01 -8.07
CA ILE A 342 -15.36 -6.71 -7.00
C ILE A 342 -15.52 -5.25 -6.54
N GLN A 343 -15.56 -4.30 -7.48
CA GLN A 343 -15.73 -2.88 -7.20
C GLN A 343 -17.05 -2.62 -6.45
N LYS A 344 -18.16 -3.17 -6.93
CA LYS A 344 -19.48 -3.04 -6.29
C LYS A 344 -19.48 -3.57 -4.86
N ARG A 345 -18.85 -4.73 -4.60
CA ARG A 345 -18.74 -5.30 -3.25
C ARG A 345 -17.86 -4.41 -2.36
N ALA A 346 -16.72 -3.95 -2.87
CA ALA A 346 -15.81 -3.08 -2.15
C ALA A 346 -16.47 -1.74 -1.76
N GLU A 347 -17.24 -1.14 -2.66
CA GLU A 347 -18.01 0.09 -2.38
C GLU A 347 -19.14 -0.14 -1.37
N ALA A 348 -19.87 -1.26 -1.47
CA ALA A 348 -20.94 -1.60 -0.53
C ALA A 348 -20.38 -1.79 0.90
N ASN A 349 -19.25 -2.49 1.02
CA ASN A 349 -18.56 -2.66 2.29
C ASN A 349 -18.05 -1.32 2.83
N ALA A 350 -17.42 -0.48 1.99
CA ALA A 350 -16.98 0.85 2.40
C ALA A 350 -18.13 1.68 2.96
N LYS A 351 -19.28 1.74 2.26
CA LYS A 351 -20.49 2.44 2.72
C LYS A 351 -21.00 1.94 4.07
N ALA A 352 -20.97 0.63 4.32
CA ALA A 352 -21.38 0.06 5.60
C ALA A 352 -20.45 0.48 6.75
N TYR A 353 -19.13 0.40 6.56
CA TYR A 353 -18.16 0.91 7.54
C TYR A 353 -18.32 2.41 7.79
N GLU A 354 -18.46 3.17 6.72
CA GLU A 354 -18.62 4.61 6.71
C GLU A 354 -19.89 5.09 7.43
N ALA A 355 -20.98 4.33 7.32
CA ALA A 355 -22.22 4.59 8.03
C ALA A 355 -22.12 4.25 9.52
N ALA A 356 -21.37 3.21 9.88
CA ALA A 356 -21.18 2.79 11.26
C ALA A 356 -20.11 3.59 12.01
N PHE A 357 -19.07 4.10 11.33
CA PHE A 357 -17.89 4.67 11.98
C PHE A 357 -17.44 5.97 11.28
N LYS A 358 -17.58 7.12 11.96
CA LYS A 358 -17.17 8.43 11.42
C LYS A 358 -15.64 8.64 11.35
N HIS A 359 -14.85 7.83 12.06
CA HIS A 359 -13.38 7.92 12.12
C HIS A 359 -12.68 7.03 11.09
N VAL A 360 -13.41 6.32 10.22
CA VAL A 360 -12.82 5.52 9.14
C VAL A 360 -12.48 6.44 7.95
N PRO A 361 -11.28 6.33 7.36
CA PRO A 361 -10.90 7.08 6.15
C PRO A 361 -11.91 6.89 5.02
N ARG A 362 -12.24 7.98 4.33
CA ARG A 362 -13.40 8.06 3.43
C ARG A 362 -13.26 9.19 2.41
N ASN A 363 -14.09 9.17 1.38
CA ASN A 363 -14.07 10.23 0.36
C ASN A 363 -14.62 11.56 0.87
N TRP A 364 -15.70 11.53 1.64
CA TRP A 364 -16.50 12.72 1.98
C TRP A 364 -16.63 12.90 3.49
N SER A 365 -16.57 14.16 3.93
CA SER A 365 -16.72 14.54 5.34
C SER A 365 -18.05 14.02 5.90
N PRO A 366 -18.07 13.42 7.10
CA PRO A 366 -19.31 13.02 7.75
C PRO A 366 -20.07 14.21 8.37
N PHE A 367 -19.51 15.42 8.35
CA PHE A 367 -20.08 16.63 8.95
C PHE A 367 -20.54 17.67 7.92
N GLU A 368 -19.96 17.67 6.72
CA GLU A 368 -20.28 18.64 5.68
C GLU A 368 -20.50 17.95 4.32
N PRO A 369 -21.71 18.00 3.75
CA PRO A 369 -22.01 17.36 2.46
C PRO A 369 -21.10 17.87 1.33
N ASN A 370 -20.67 16.96 0.45
CA ASN A 370 -19.82 17.23 -0.72
C ASN A 370 -18.42 17.80 -0.42
N ARG A 371 -18.03 17.93 0.85
CA ARG A 371 -16.67 18.30 1.21
C ARG A 371 -15.79 17.04 1.27
N PRO A 372 -14.62 17.00 0.62
CA PRO A 372 -13.66 15.92 0.81
C PRO A 372 -13.31 15.71 2.28
N ALA A 373 -13.17 14.45 2.71
CA ALA A 373 -12.79 14.16 4.08
C ALA A 373 -11.34 14.58 4.35
N SER A 374 -11.08 15.07 5.56
CA SER A 374 -9.76 15.49 6.00
C SER A 374 -8.83 14.29 6.25
N ILE A 375 -7.50 14.53 6.28
CA ILE A 375 -6.50 13.57 6.75
C ILE A 375 -6.86 12.93 8.10
N LEU A 376 -7.56 13.67 8.97
CA LEU A 376 -8.25 13.11 10.14
C LEU A 376 -9.73 12.88 9.76
N PRO A 377 -10.20 11.63 9.61
CA PRO A 377 -11.52 11.37 9.02
C PRO A 377 -12.72 11.93 9.82
N ASN A 378 -12.54 12.11 11.13
CA ASN A 378 -13.53 12.71 12.02
C ASN A 378 -13.30 14.22 12.27
N TRP A 379 -12.53 14.91 11.43
CA TRP A 379 -12.37 16.36 11.50
C TRP A 379 -13.69 17.08 11.22
N ASP A 380 -14.18 17.83 12.20
CA ASP A 380 -15.34 18.69 12.07
C ASP A 380 -14.89 20.12 11.74
N PRO A 381 -15.13 20.61 10.52
CA PRO A 381 -14.75 21.97 10.14
C PRO A 381 -15.59 23.05 10.83
N LEU A 382 -16.74 22.71 11.41
CA LEU A 382 -17.66 23.62 12.08
C LEU A 382 -17.42 23.69 13.60
N ALA A 383 -16.61 22.80 14.16
CA ALA A 383 -16.27 22.82 15.56
C ALA A 383 -15.60 24.15 15.94
N GLN A 384 -16.23 24.93 16.83
CA GLN A 384 -15.67 26.17 17.36
C GLN A 384 -14.63 25.89 18.45
N LYS A 385 -13.59 26.72 18.46
CA LYS A 385 -12.38 26.60 19.30
C LYS A 385 -12.67 26.44 20.79
N SER A 386 -11.92 25.57 21.46
CA SER A 386 -11.35 25.89 22.77
C SER A 386 -10.28 26.97 22.58
N ALA A 387 -10.36 28.05 23.36
CA ALA A 387 -9.65 29.31 23.17
C ALA A 387 -8.14 29.16 22.84
N GLY A 388 -7.67 29.77 21.74
CA GLY A 388 -6.24 30.09 21.55
C GLY A 388 -5.60 29.89 20.17
N ALA A 389 -6.10 29.01 19.29
CA ALA A 389 -5.38 28.67 18.05
C ALA A 389 -6.13 29.16 16.79
N GLY A 390 -5.47 29.85 15.87
CA GLY A 390 -6.01 30.45 14.63
C GLY A 390 -6.62 29.50 13.57
N ALA A 391 -6.94 28.24 13.88
CA ALA A 391 -7.44 27.26 12.92
C ALA A 391 -8.98 27.13 12.95
N SER A 392 -9.59 26.88 11.78
CA SER A 392 -11.00 26.51 11.64
C SER A 392 -11.16 24.97 11.74
N GLY A 393 -11.96 24.51 12.69
CA GLY A 393 -12.27 23.10 12.92
C GLY A 393 -11.36 22.38 13.92
N ALA A 394 -11.77 21.17 14.31
CA ALA A 394 -11.08 20.26 15.21
C ALA A 394 -11.60 18.82 15.03
N PRO A 395 -10.93 17.77 15.53
CA PRO A 395 -11.53 16.44 15.59
C PRO A 395 -12.82 16.46 16.43
N ALA A 396 -13.91 15.88 15.92
CA ALA A 396 -15.18 15.82 16.63
C ALA A 396 -15.11 15.03 17.94
N TYR A 397 -14.10 14.16 18.06
CA TYR A 397 -13.74 13.38 19.24
C TYR A 397 -12.27 12.92 19.13
N PRO A 398 -11.65 12.43 20.23
CA PRO A 398 -10.27 11.89 20.21
C PRO A 398 -10.08 10.83 19.10
N GLN A 399 -8.86 10.58 18.64
CA GLN A 399 -8.53 9.56 17.63
C GLN A 399 -8.40 8.16 18.26
N PRO A 400 -8.51 7.07 17.48
CA PRO A 400 -8.32 5.70 17.98
C PRO A 400 -7.00 5.45 18.73
N ALA A 401 -5.94 6.22 18.44
CA ALA A 401 -4.65 6.15 19.12
C ALA A 401 -4.65 6.78 20.53
N GLU A 402 -5.71 7.48 20.92
CA GLU A 402 -5.82 8.17 22.22
C GLU A 402 -6.74 7.38 23.17
N ASP A 403 -6.33 7.17 24.43
CA ASP A 403 -7.14 6.45 25.43
C ASP A 403 -8.55 7.02 25.61
N ALA A 404 -8.69 8.36 25.50
CA ALA A 404 -9.96 9.06 25.60
C ALA A 404 -10.97 8.67 24.49
N PHE A 405 -10.51 8.12 23.36
CA PHE A 405 -11.39 7.57 22.33
C PHE A 405 -12.20 6.40 22.88
N TRP A 406 -11.54 5.52 23.63
CA TRP A 406 -12.08 4.26 24.14
C TRP A 406 -12.96 4.42 25.38
N GLN A 407 -13.10 5.63 25.93
CA GLN A 407 -13.99 5.88 27.07
C GLN A 407 -15.48 5.81 26.69
N LYS A 408 -15.83 6.01 25.41
CA LYS A 408 -17.22 5.99 24.91
C LYS A 408 -17.33 5.14 23.64
N PRO A 409 -18.48 4.51 23.35
CA PRO A 409 -18.72 3.89 22.05
C PRO A 409 -18.60 4.91 20.91
N ARG A 410 -17.91 4.54 19.83
CA ARG A 410 -17.63 5.42 18.67
C ARG A 410 -18.29 4.93 17.38
N HIS A 411 -19.40 4.24 17.51
CA HIS A 411 -20.21 3.78 16.39
C HIS A 411 -21.54 4.53 16.32
N GLU A 412 -22.11 4.65 15.12
CA GLU A 412 -23.43 5.20 14.88
C GLU A 412 -24.50 4.09 15.05
N PRO A 413 -25.45 4.22 15.98
CA PRO A 413 -26.44 3.16 16.26
C PRO A 413 -27.29 2.74 15.06
N THR A 414 -27.57 3.66 14.14
CA THR A 414 -28.31 3.35 12.90
C THR A 414 -27.43 2.68 11.86
N GLY A 415 -26.13 3.00 11.84
CA GLY A 415 -25.16 2.49 10.87
C GLY A 415 -24.68 1.07 11.17
N VAL A 416 -24.60 0.67 12.45
CA VAL A 416 -24.08 -0.67 12.82
C VAL A 416 -24.90 -1.83 12.25
N LYS A 417 -26.18 -1.64 11.95
CA LYS A 417 -27.00 -2.66 11.28
C LYS A 417 -26.50 -3.00 9.88
N LEU A 418 -25.86 -2.04 9.20
CA LEU A 418 -25.30 -2.27 7.87
C LEU A 418 -24.05 -3.16 7.90
N LEU A 419 -23.39 -3.29 9.06
CA LEU A 419 -22.20 -4.13 9.20
C LEU A 419 -22.52 -5.62 8.96
N GLU A 420 -23.76 -6.06 9.25
CA GLU A 420 -24.22 -7.42 8.97
C GLU A 420 -24.29 -7.75 7.48
N SER A 421 -24.35 -6.73 6.62
CA SER A 421 -24.32 -6.90 5.15
C SER A 421 -22.90 -7.00 4.56
N VAL A 422 -21.87 -6.77 5.39
CA VAL A 422 -20.47 -6.84 4.98
C VAL A 422 -20.08 -8.28 4.75
N THR A 423 -19.60 -8.57 3.54
CA THR A 423 -19.05 -9.88 3.16
C THR A 423 -17.69 -9.69 2.50
N GLY A 424 -16.80 -10.65 2.70
CA GLY A 424 -15.38 -10.48 2.47
C GLY A 424 -14.77 -9.38 3.34
N PHE A 425 -13.57 -8.97 2.96
CA PHE A 425 -12.77 -8.00 3.70
C PHE A 425 -12.39 -6.77 2.86
N ILE A 426 -12.72 -6.78 1.57
CA ILE A 426 -12.38 -5.70 0.64
C ILE A 426 -13.25 -4.46 0.88
N THR A 427 -12.64 -3.28 0.79
CA THR A 427 -13.31 -1.98 0.74
C THR A 427 -12.71 -1.14 -0.39
N SER A 428 -13.48 -0.24 -0.98
CA SER A 428 -12.95 0.66 -2.01
C SER A 428 -11.95 1.64 -1.40
N LEU A 429 -10.81 1.87 -2.06
CA LEU A 429 -9.88 2.92 -1.66
C LEU A 429 -10.52 4.31 -1.83
N PRO A 430 -10.49 5.19 -0.81
CA PRO A 430 -11.14 6.49 -0.89
C PRO A 430 -10.30 7.50 -1.70
N ILE A 431 -10.42 7.45 -3.02
CA ILE A 431 -9.63 8.27 -3.99
C ILE A 431 -9.83 9.79 -3.91
N HIS A 432 -10.80 10.27 -3.13
CA HIS A 432 -11.02 11.70 -2.87
C HIS A 432 -10.63 12.10 -1.44
N TRP A 433 -10.17 11.16 -0.63
CA TRP A 433 -9.67 11.45 0.71
C TRP A 433 -8.53 12.47 0.65
N THR A 434 -8.58 13.47 1.53
CA THR A 434 -7.62 14.58 1.63
C THR A 434 -7.56 15.51 0.42
N ARG A 435 -8.49 15.40 -0.53
CA ARG A 435 -8.51 16.28 -1.70
C ARG A 435 -8.71 17.74 -1.27
N GLY A 436 -7.82 18.63 -1.74
CA GLY A 436 -7.89 20.05 -1.40
C GLY A 436 -7.20 20.43 -0.08
N GLU A 437 -6.60 19.47 0.62
CA GLU A 437 -5.79 19.75 1.80
C GLU A 437 -4.29 19.77 1.48
N ASN A 438 -3.60 20.80 1.93
CA ASN A 438 -2.13 20.77 1.98
C ASN A 438 -1.67 19.95 3.19
N ASN A 439 -1.35 18.68 2.93
CA ASN A 439 -0.80 17.73 3.89
C ASN A 439 0.67 17.39 3.58
N ARG A 440 1.37 18.29 2.86
CA ARG A 440 2.79 18.15 2.54
C ARG A 440 3.64 18.62 3.73
N PHE A 441 3.69 17.80 4.76
CA PHE A 441 4.55 18.07 5.91
C PHE A 441 6.03 18.11 5.48
N PRO A 442 6.87 18.97 6.08
CA PRO A 442 8.29 19.10 5.72
C PRO A 442 9.14 17.96 6.33
N TYR A 443 8.76 16.70 6.10
CA TYR A 443 9.52 15.52 6.54
C TYR A 443 10.23 14.85 5.36
N PRO A 444 11.44 14.30 5.57
CA PRO A 444 12.17 13.61 4.52
C PRO A 444 11.41 12.43 3.92
N THR A 445 11.22 12.40 2.60
CA THR A 445 10.65 11.25 1.86
C THR A 445 11.42 9.95 2.09
N ALA A 446 12.70 10.04 2.47
CA ALA A 446 13.55 8.88 2.79
C ALA A 446 13.32 8.30 4.21
N LEU A 447 12.93 9.11 5.20
CA LEU A 447 12.76 8.68 6.61
C LEU A 447 11.37 8.13 6.92
N VAL A 448 10.55 8.02 5.89
CA VAL A 448 9.13 7.74 6.01
C VAL A 448 8.94 6.22 6.06
N ALA A 449 9.45 5.63 7.14
CA ALA A 449 9.07 4.37 7.79
C ALA A 449 10.02 4.17 8.99
N HIS A 450 9.63 4.69 10.15
CA HIS A 450 10.11 4.22 11.45
C HIS A 450 8.91 4.29 12.41
N ASN A 451 8.48 3.14 12.91
CA ASN A 451 7.63 3.09 14.10
C ASN A 451 8.57 3.26 15.31
N ASP A 452 8.18 4.11 16.25
CA ASP A 452 8.80 4.11 17.58
C ASP A 452 8.48 2.74 18.22
N GLU A 453 9.50 1.98 18.61
CA GLU A 453 9.29 0.78 19.42
C GLU A 453 8.59 1.18 20.72
N PRO A 454 7.64 0.38 21.23
CA PRO A 454 7.08 0.63 22.55
C PRO A 454 8.23 0.59 23.56
N HIS A 455 8.34 1.65 24.38
CA HIS A 455 9.27 1.69 25.50
C HIS A 455 9.10 0.43 26.35
N ASP A 456 10.07 -0.48 26.24
CA ASP A 456 10.21 -1.62 27.13
C ASP A 456 10.50 -1.05 28.53
N SER A 457 9.50 -1.12 29.42
CA SER A 457 9.69 -0.88 30.84
C SER A 457 10.54 -2.02 31.35
N GLY A 458 11.85 -1.78 31.37
CA GLY A 458 12.88 -2.81 31.48
C GLY A 458 12.61 -3.93 32.47
N GLU A 459 12.46 -5.13 31.94
CA GLU A 459 12.87 -6.36 32.60
C GLU A 459 13.78 -7.14 31.65
N ARG A 460 15.09 -7.00 31.90
CA ARG A 460 16.15 -7.71 31.18
C ARG A 460 16.00 -9.22 31.39
N TYR A 461 15.56 -9.94 30.37
CA TYR A 461 15.84 -11.38 30.28
C TYR A 461 17.26 -11.57 29.74
N ALA A 462 18.19 -11.86 30.66
CA ALA A 462 19.54 -12.28 30.30
C ALA A 462 19.51 -13.71 29.75
N MET A 463 19.71 -13.88 28.44
CA MET A 463 20.16 -15.15 27.89
C MET A 463 21.64 -15.33 28.21
N GLN A 464 21.94 -16.20 29.18
CA GLN A 464 23.28 -16.76 29.33
C GLN A 464 23.58 -17.68 28.15
N THR A 465 24.56 -17.28 27.35
CA THR A 465 25.28 -18.17 26.44
C THR A 465 26.19 -19.07 27.25
N GLN A 466 25.87 -20.36 27.36
CA GLN A 466 26.83 -21.39 27.75
C GLN A 466 27.43 -22.01 26.48
N SER A 467 28.72 -21.76 26.29
CA SER A 467 29.61 -22.46 25.37
C SER A 467 29.78 -23.90 25.82
N SER A 468 29.49 -24.84 24.94
CA SER A 468 29.76 -26.27 25.11
C SER A 468 31.20 -26.58 24.71
N ASP A 469 32.04 -26.85 25.70
CA ASP A 469 33.22 -27.72 25.62
C ASP A 469 33.27 -28.46 26.96
N ASP A 470 32.86 -29.73 27.01
CA ASP A 470 33.72 -30.87 27.33
C ASP A 470 32.92 -32.18 27.40
N GLY A 471 33.58 -33.28 27.07
CA GLY A 471 32.96 -34.58 26.80
C GLY A 471 32.38 -35.33 28.00
N GLY A 472 31.50 -36.30 27.71
CA GLY A 472 31.00 -37.23 28.71
C GLY A 472 29.85 -38.10 28.21
N LEU A 473 30.19 -39.33 27.83
CA LEU A 473 29.31 -40.47 27.55
C LEU A 473 28.03 -40.53 28.39
N ALA A 474 26.88 -40.74 27.75
CA ALA A 474 25.84 -41.66 28.23
C ALA A 474 24.90 -42.06 27.09
N VAL A 475 24.99 -43.34 26.74
CA VAL A 475 24.10 -44.07 25.83
C VAL A 475 22.71 -44.16 26.45
N PHE A 476 21.66 -43.85 25.69
CA PHE A 476 20.33 -44.40 25.98
C PHE A 476 19.68 -44.98 24.72
N SER A 477 19.51 -46.29 24.83
CA SER A 477 18.78 -47.20 23.97
C SER A 477 17.31 -46.79 23.83
N THR A 478 16.80 -46.95 22.62
CA THR A 478 15.37 -47.11 22.33
C THR A 478 14.83 -48.32 23.07
N ASP A 479 13.61 -48.22 23.61
CA ASP A 479 12.67 -49.34 23.45
C ASP A 479 11.21 -48.89 23.55
N ASP A 480 10.47 -49.45 22.61
CA ASP A 480 9.05 -49.38 22.37
C ASP A 480 8.49 -50.72 22.85
N THR A 481 7.41 -50.78 23.65
CA THR A 481 6.42 -51.89 23.65
C THR A 481 5.33 -51.75 24.73
N ALA A 482 4.09 -51.64 24.23
CA ALA A 482 2.96 -52.56 24.45
C ALA A 482 2.51 -53.02 25.87
N ARG A 483 1.18 -52.84 26.05
CA ARG A 483 0.15 -53.80 26.54
C ARG A 483 -0.08 -54.03 28.06
N LYS A 484 -1.36 -53.78 28.39
CA LYS A 484 -2.34 -54.63 29.11
C LYS A 484 -2.37 -54.67 30.67
N GLU A 485 -3.60 -54.37 31.12
CA GLU A 485 -4.44 -55.11 32.07
C GLU A 485 -4.34 -54.86 33.59
N HIS A 486 -5.55 -54.63 34.14
CA HIS A 486 -6.09 -54.89 35.48
C HIS A 486 -5.57 -54.10 36.69
N ALA A 487 -6.37 -53.14 37.16
CA ALA A 487 -7.39 -53.36 38.21
C ALA A 487 -8.45 -52.25 38.16
#